data_AF-F8JGY8-F1
#
_entry.id   AF-F8JGY8-F1
#
_cell.length_a   1.000
_cell.length_b   1.000
_cell.length_c   1.000
_cell.angle_alpha   90.00
_cell.angle_beta   90.00
_cell.angle_gamma   90.00
#
_symmetry.space_group_name_H-M   'P 1'
#
loop_
_entity.id
_entity.type
_entity.pdbx_description
1 polymer ?
#
loop_
_entity_poly.entity_id
_entity_poly.type
_entity_poly.pdbx_seq_one_letter_code
_entity_poly.pdbx_strand_id
1 'polypeptide(L)'
;MLKKLCPFIPFLTTFCATAASAHAISNDTQSSETIRYLETIVIIVTIVAYAAGVIRIRREVGARRVVTASQTIAFAIAMALFVVVLSPQVDEITDALFSAHMGQHLILMLVVPPLLVWSRPILVMIWGLPRSFRKRVATSITVHWLRSAIWHLMHPLSVAALFLGTFSFWHLPRPYAWSLQNEWVHTFEHLSFVVTSFMFWTLVIEPSGRRRMEFIPSMLFVAAIAVLSGLPGALMILSPVVLFKAHGMAPYAWGMTPLEDQQIAGLIMWIPAGIFFLAPIAWLFVKSLQNAERRGTVTHLARAGMLALLLPAVLSGYSVVKAEPAAGAPANAKALIEHYGCGSCHTIPGIDNADGRVGPPLAGIGNRVFIAGRLQNNIGNMTKWIASPQSVDPGNAMPDMGLKAKDAAAIASYLETLH
;
A
#
# COMPACT_ATOMS: atom_id res chain seq x y z
N MET A 1 5.79 12.42 -36.48
CA MET A 1 4.37 12.05 -36.26
C MET A 1 4.13 11.02 -35.15
N LEU A 2 5.05 10.08 -34.87
CA LEU A 2 4.87 9.04 -33.83
C LEU A 2 4.84 9.52 -32.36
N LYS A 3 5.33 10.74 -32.05
CA LYS A 3 5.27 11.32 -30.68
C LYS A 3 3.85 11.66 -30.18
N LYS A 4 2.82 11.52 -31.02
CA LYS A 4 1.42 11.86 -30.71
C LYS A 4 0.50 10.63 -30.59
N LEU A 5 1.04 9.42 -30.72
CA LEU A 5 0.26 8.19 -30.57
C LEU A 5 0.12 7.88 -29.08
N CYS A 6 -1.13 7.85 -28.61
CA CYS A 6 -1.50 7.53 -27.24
C CYS A 6 -0.98 6.12 -26.91
N PRO A 7 -0.27 5.91 -25.79
CA PRO A 7 0.51 4.70 -25.54
C PRO A 7 -0.31 3.44 -25.24
N PHE A 8 -1.64 3.46 -25.32
CA PHE A 8 -2.45 2.52 -24.55
C PHE A 8 -2.79 1.15 -25.19
N ILE A 9 -2.54 0.94 -26.48
CA ILE A 9 -3.16 -0.20 -27.18
C ILE A 9 -2.42 -1.54 -27.04
N PRO A 10 -1.09 -1.66 -27.14
CA PRO A 10 -0.47 -2.98 -27.19
C PRO A 10 -0.28 -3.64 -25.81
N PHE A 11 -0.46 -2.92 -24.69
CA PHE A 11 -0.29 -3.50 -23.35
C PHE A 11 -1.48 -4.41 -22.98
N LEU A 12 -2.70 -3.98 -23.28
CA LEU A 12 -3.92 -4.77 -23.04
C LEU A 12 -4.02 -5.99 -23.96
N THR A 13 -3.60 -5.89 -25.21
CA THR A 13 -3.70 -7.04 -26.14
C THR A 13 -2.68 -8.13 -25.88
N THR A 14 -1.53 -7.81 -25.26
CA THR A 14 -0.52 -8.81 -24.91
C THR A 14 -0.86 -9.52 -23.60
N PHE A 15 -1.61 -8.86 -22.70
CA PHE A 15 -2.06 -9.44 -21.43
C PHE A 15 -3.41 -10.18 -21.54
N CYS A 16 -4.34 -9.72 -22.37
CA CYS A 16 -5.64 -10.40 -22.56
C CYS A 16 -5.58 -11.62 -23.49
N ALA A 17 -4.55 -11.76 -24.32
CA ALA A 17 -4.49 -12.85 -25.31
C ALA A 17 -4.11 -14.22 -24.71
N THR A 18 -3.73 -14.28 -23.44
CA THR A 18 -3.38 -15.54 -22.74
C THR A 18 -4.47 -16.04 -21.78
N ALA A 19 -5.53 -15.27 -21.54
CA ALA A 19 -6.64 -15.66 -20.65
C ALA A 19 -7.77 -16.45 -21.36
N ALA A 20 -7.65 -16.68 -22.66
CA ALA A 20 -8.71 -17.28 -23.47
C ALA A 20 -8.23 -18.56 -24.18
N SER A 21 -7.72 -19.54 -23.44
CA SER A 21 -7.67 -20.95 -23.88
C SER A 21 -7.31 -21.89 -22.72
N ALA A 22 -7.97 -23.05 -22.69
CA ALA A 22 -7.83 -24.21 -21.79
C ALA A 22 -8.67 -24.15 -20.50
N HIS A 23 -9.94 -24.58 -20.52
CA HIS A 23 -10.43 -25.97 -20.34
C HIS A 23 -9.90 -26.69 -19.09
N ALA A 24 -10.69 -26.58 -18.02
CA ALA A 24 -11.15 -27.57 -17.04
C ALA A 24 -10.24 -28.74 -16.57
N ILE A 25 -10.27 -28.91 -15.23
CA ILE A 25 -10.06 -30.12 -14.40
C ILE A 25 -8.70 -30.22 -13.66
N SER A 26 -8.55 -29.48 -12.56
CA SER A 26 -8.38 -29.96 -11.16
C SER A 26 -8.00 -28.78 -10.23
N ASN A 27 -8.83 -28.50 -9.22
CA ASN A 27 -9.36 -27.13 -9.02
C ASN A 27 -8.64 -26.16 -8.06
N ASP A 28 -7.41 -26.42 -7.58
CA ASP A 28 -6.67 -25.35 -6.86
C ASP A 28 -5.18 -25.36 -7.16
N THR A 29 -4.50 -26.50 -7.08
CA THR A 29 -3.05 -26.55 -7.34
C THR A 29 -2.69 -26.46 -8.82
N GLN A 30 -3.54 -26.94 -9.72
CA GLN A 30 -3.26 -26.92 -11.16
C GLN A 30 -3.60 -25.57 -11.81
N SER A 31 -4.59 -24.83 -11.27
CA SER A 31 -4.85 -23.45 -11.69
C SER A 31 -3.69 -22.53 -11.31
N SER A 32 -3.09 -22.75 -10.15
CA SER A 32 -1.98 -21.97 -9.60
C SER A 32 -0.77 -21.98 -10.52
N GLU A 33 -0.34 -23.20 -10.85
CA GLU A 33 0.76 -23.45 -11.75
C GLU A 33 0.49 -22.84 -13.14
N THR A 34 -0.73 -23.00 -13.64
CA THR A 34 -1.12 -22.49 -14.96
C THR A 34 -1.01 -20.97 -15.01
N ILE A 35 -1.59 -20.27 -14.03
CA ILE A 35 -1.55 -18.80 -13.94
C ILE A 35 -0.10 -18.32 -13.85
N ARG A 36 0.72 -18.96 -13.00
CA ARG A 36 2.14 -18.61 -12.84
C ARG A 36 2.95 -18.78 -14.13
N TYR A 37 2.69 -19.84 -14.91
CA TYR A 37 3.31 -20.00 -16.22
C TYR A 37 2.87 -18.89 -17.19
N LEU A 38 1.59 -18.50 -17.19
CA LEU A 38 1.10 -17.42 -18.05
C LEU A 38 1.76 -16.09 -17.70
N GLU A 39 1.87 -15.75 -16.41
CA GLU A 39 2.55 -14.53 -15.95
C GLU A 39 4.03 -14.51 -16.37
N THR A 40 4.73 -15.63 -16.16
CA THR A 40 6.13 -15.79 -16.57
C THR A 40 6.30 -15.64 -18.08
N ILE A 41 5.42 -16.26 -18.88
CA ILE A 41 5.42 -16.14 -20.34
C ILE A 41 5.21 -14.68 -20.75
N VAL A 42 4.26 -13.97 -20.13
CA VAL A 42 3.99 -12.56 -20.44
C VAL A 42 5.20 -11.69 -20.12
N ILE A 43 5.88 -11.91 -19.00
CA ILE A 43 7.12 -11.19 -18.65
C ILE A 43 8.21 -11.46 -19.70
N ILE A 44 8.46 -12.72 -20.05
CA ILE A 44 9.47 -13.11 -21.04
C ILE A 44 9.16 -12.49 -22.41
N VAL A 45 7.92 -12.59 -22.87
CA VAL A 45 7.48 -11.99 -24.15
C VAL A 45 7.70 -10.48 -24.13
N THR A 46 7.37 -9.81 -23.01
CA THR A 46 7.57 -8.36 -22.85
C THR A 46 9.05 -7.99 -22.90
N ILE A 47 9.92 -8.76 -22.23
CA ILE A 47 11.39 -8.57 -22.27
C ILE A 47 11.92 -8.74 -23.69
N VAL A 48 11.55 -9.83 -24.36
CA VAL A 48 12.01 -10.14 -25.72
C VAL A 48 11.53 -9.09 -26.72
N ALA A 49 10.27 -8.67 -26.64
CA ALA A 49 9.71 -7.64 -27.50
C ALA A 49 10.42 -6.28 -27.31
N TYR A 50 10.70 -5.89 -26.06
CA TYR A 50 11.43 -4.66 -25.76
C TYR A 50 12.88 -4.74 -26.24
N ALA A 51 13.58 -5.84 -25.97
CA ALA A 51 14.96 -6.06 -26.41
C ALA A 51 15.07 -6.03 -27.95
N ALA A 52 14.17 -6.71 -28.66
CA ALA A 52 14.08 -6.66 -30.12
C ALA A 52 13.87 -5.22 -30.63
N GLY A 53 13.00 -4.45 -29.96
CA GLY A 53 12.79 -3.04 -30.22
C GLY A 53 14.05 -2.19 -30.06
N VAL A 54 14.77 -2.34 -28.95
CA VAL A 54 16.02 -1.63 -28.68
C VAL A 54 17.08 -1.98 -29.72
N ILE A 55 17.31 -3.27 -29.99
CA ILE A 55 18.31 -3.74 -30.97
C ILE A 55 18.00 -3.16 -32.35
N ARG A 56 16.74 -3.20 -32.77
CA ARG A 56 16.33 -2.71 -34.08
C ARG A 56 16.45 -1.19 -34.21
N ILE A 57 16.06 -0.43 -33.18
CA ILE A 57 16.25 1.02 -33.14
C ILE A 57 17.74 1.39 -33.22
N ARG A 58 18.59 0.67 -32.48
CA ARG A 58 20.04 0.90 -32.49
C ARG A 58 20.65 0.65 -33.87
N ARG A 59 20.20 -0.38 -34.58
CA ARG A 59 20.65 -0.74 -35.95
C ARG A 59 20.13 0.21 -37.03
N GLU A 60 18.84 0.57 -37.00
CA GLU A 60 18.19 1.30 -38.11
C GLU A 60 18.26 2.84 -37.98
N VAL A 61 18.34 3.39 -36.75
CA VAL A 61 18.18 4.84 -36.50
C VAL A 61 19.35 5.45 -35.70
N GLY A 62 20.09 4.62 -34.97
CA GLY A 62 21.19 5.01 -34.09
C GLY A 62 20.75 5.16 -32.62
N ALA A 63 21.54 4.57 -31.72
CA ALA A 63 21.17 4.32 -30.32
C ALA A 63 20.69 5.55 -29.54
N ARG A 64 21.37 6.70 -29.67
CA ARG A 64 21.14 7.87 -28.80
C ARG A 64 19.97 8.77 -29.22
N ARG A 65 19.39 8.61 -30.41
CA ARG A 65 18.35 9.53 -30.92
C ARG A 65 16.93 9.18 -30.47
N VAL A 66 16.67 7.93 -30.05
CA VAL A 66 15.30 7.45 -29.78
C VAL A 66 15.15 6.83 -28.38
N VAL A 67 16.13 6.08 -27.89
CA VAL A 67 16.08 5.43 -26.56
C VAL A 67 17.38 5.68 -25.80
N THR A 68 17.29 6.23 -24.59
CA THR A 68 18.47 6.46 -23.74
C THR A 68 18.85 5.21 -22.94
N ALA A 69 20.09 5.13 -22.44
CA ALA A 69 20.52 4.06 -21.54
C ALA A 69 19.66 4.01 -20.27
N SER A 70 19.29 5.17 -19.72
CA SER A 70 18.40 5.27 -18.55
C SER A 70 17.02 4.66 -18.79
N GLN A 71 16.48 4.75 -20.01
CA GLN A 71 15.19 4.14 -20.36
C GLN A 71 15.28 2.61 -20.42
N THR A 72 16.37 2.08 -20.99
CA THR A 72 16.61 0.63 -21.02
C THR A 72 16.87 0.08 -19.62
N ILE A 73 17.61 0.80 -18.78
CA ILE A 73 17.86 0.42 -17.38
C ILE A 73 16.55 0.45 -16.57
N ALA A 74 15.73 1.50 -16.72
CA ALA A 74 14.43 1.58 -16.05
C ALA A 74 13.50 0.42 -16.43
N PHE A 75 13.48 0.01 -17.71
CA PHE A 75 12.76 -1.17 -18.14
C PHE A 75 13.29 -2.45 -17.48
N ALA A 76 14.61 -2.64 -17.48
CA ALA A 76 15.23 -3.81 -16.88
C ALA A 76 14.92 -3.91 -15.37
N ILE A 77 14.99 -2.79 -14.64
CA ILE A 77 14.61 -2.73 -13.23
C ILE A 77 13.12 -3.06 -13.04
N ALA A 78 12.23 -2.48 -13.86
CA ALA A 78 10.80 -2.78 -13.79
C ALA A 78 10.51 -4.28 -14.00
N MET A 79 11.16 -4.92 -14.97
CA MET A 79 11.01 -6.35 -15.22
C MET A 79 11.60 -7.20 -14.11
N ALA A 80 12.77 -6.83 -13.57
CA ALA A 80 13.38 -7.52 -12.43
C ALA A 80 12.47 -7.45 -11.20
N LEU A 81 11.84 -6.30 -10.96
CA LEU A 81 10.86 -6.14 -9.87
C LEU A 81 9.64 -7.04 -10.09
N PHE A 82 9.06 -7.13 -11.29
CA PHE A 82 7.98 -8.09 -11.54
C PHE A 82 8.38 -9.53 -11.22
N VAL A 83 9.57 -9.96 -11.67
CA VAL A 83 10.07 -11.32 -11.41
C VAL A 83 10.25 -11.60 -9.92
N VAL A 84 10.78 -10.64 -9.17
CA VAL A 84 10.98 -10.80 -7.72
C VAL A 84 9.66 -10.76 -6.97
N VAL A 85 8.81 -9.78 -7.28
CA VAL A 85 7.57 -9.50 -6.54
C VAL A 85 6.50 -10.54 -6.81
N LEU A 86 6.48 -11.17 -7.99
CA LEU A 86 5.58 -12.28 -8.34
C LEU A 86 6.30 -13.64 -8.24
N SER A 87 7.33 -13.73 -7.38
CA SER A 87 8.04 -14.99 -7.16
C SER A 87 7.32 -15.83 -6.12
N PRO A 88 7.39 -17.18 -6.21
CA PRO A 88 6.76 -18.06 -5.23
C PRO A 88 7.17 -17.77 -3.78
N GLN A 89 8.43 -17.34 -3.58
CA GLN A 89 8.95 -17.02 -2.25
C GLN A 89 8.30 -15.76 -1.67
N VAL A 90 7.97 -14.79 -2.51
CA VAL A 90 7.26 -13.59 -2.06
C VAL A 90 5.78 -13.94 -1.84
N ASP A 91 5.19 -14.72 -2.74
CA ASP A 91 3.77 -15.11 -2.64
C ASP A 91 3.46 -15.87 -1.34
N GLU A 92 4.34 -16.79 -0.91
CA GLU A 92 4.21 -17.47 0.39
C GLU A 92 4.17 -16.50 1.59
N ILE A 93 4.95 -15.41 1.51
CA ILE A 93 5.01 -14.40 2.56
C ILE A 93 3.76 -13.51 2.50
N THR A 94 3.29 -13.15 1.30
CA THR A 94 2.09 -12.31 1.11
C THR A 94 0.80 -13.05 1.43
N ASP A 95 0.78 -14.38 1.29
CA ASP A 95 -0.33 -15.23 1.75
C ASP A 95 -0.37 -15.31 3.28
N ALA A 96 0.79 -15.27 3.93
CA ALA A 96 0.91 -15.32 5.39
C ALA A 96 0.67 -13.96 6.08
N LEU A 97 1.08 -12.86 5.46
CA LEU A 97 1.09 -11.52 6.05
C LEU A 97 0.37 -10.49 5.18
N PHE A 98 -0.62 -9.82 5.78
CA PHE A 98 -1.33 -8.72 5.16
C PHE A 98 -0.40 -7.54 4.84
N SER A 99 0.55 -7.25 5.73
CA SER A 99 1.53 -6.19 5.51
C SER A 99 2.45 -6.45 4.32
N ALA A 100 2.90 -7.70 4.14
CA ALA A 100 3.69 -8.09 2.98
C ALA A 100 2.88 -7.97 1.69
N HIS A 101 1.63 -8.43 1.72
CA HIS A 101 0.69 -8.31 0.60
C HIS A 101 0.48 -6.85 0.18
N MET A 102 0.28 -5.93 1.14
CA MET A 102 0.19 -4.49 0.83
C MET A 102 1.50 -3.95 0.24
N GLY A 103 2.65 -4.43 0.73
CA GLY A 103 3.95 -4.11 0.15
C GLY A 103 4.06 -4.51 -1.33
N GLN A 104 3.63 -5.72 -1.68
CA GLN A 104 3.56 -6.22 -3.05
C GLN A 104 2.70 -5.30 -3.93
N HIS A 105 1.47 -4.98 -3.50
CA HIS A 105 0.59 -4.05 -4.21
C HIS A 105 1.22 -2.67 -4.43
N LEU A 106 1.84 -2.08 -3.41
CA LEU A 106 2.48 -0.76 -3.55
C LEU A 106 3.65 -0.78 -4.54
N ILE A 107 4.45 -1.84 -4.59
CA ILE A 107 5.53 -1.95 -5.58
C ILE A 107 4.94 -2.01 -7.00
N LEU A 108 3.89 -2.82 -7.20
CA LEU A 108 3.21 -2.98 -8.48
C LEU A 108 2.46 -1.72 -8.94
N MET A 109 2.08 -0.82 -8.03
CA MET A 109 1.37 0.42 -8.34
C MET A 109 2.26 1.67 -8.41
N LEU A 110 3.19 1.81 -7.46
CA LEU A 110 3.96 3.03 -7.27
C LEU A 110 5.36 2.92 -7.86
N VAL A 111 6.03 1.77 -7.81
CA VAL A 111 7.43 1.66 -8.25
C VAL A 111 7.53 1.20 -9.69
N VAL A 112 6.87 0.09 -10.03
CA VAL A 112 6.98 -0.54 -11.36
C VAL A 112 6.37 0.32 -12.47
N PRO A 113 5.15 0.87 -12.35
CA PRO A 113 4.51 1.63 -13.42
C PRO A 113 5.24 2.92 -13.86
N PRO A 114 5.79 3.78 -12.99
CA PRO A 114 6.55 4.94 -13.47
C PRO A 114 7.86 4.54 -14.16
N LEU A 115 8.54 3.48 -13.71
CA LEU A 115 9.71 2.94 -14.42
C LEU A 115 9.33 2.43 -15.81
N LEU A 116 8.20 1.71 -15.91
CA LEU A 116 7.63 1.30 -17.19
C LEU A 116 7.34 2.52 -18.05
N VAL A 117 6.55 3.50 -17.60
CA VAL A 117 6.21 4.69 -18.39
C VAL A 117 7.47 5.42 -18.87
N TRP A 118 8.46 5.61 -17.99
CA TRP A 118 9.73 6.25 -18.33
C TRP A 118 10.47 5.53 -19.47
N SER A 119 10.43 4.19 -19.49
CA SER A 119 11.10 3.36 -20.50
C SER A 119 10.48 3.42 -21.90
N ARG A 120 9.32 4.07 -22.07
CA ARG A 120 8.53 4.17 -23.32
C ARG A 120 8.24 2.80 -23.98
N PRO A 121 7.75 1.80 -23.23
CA PRO A 121 7.79 0.40 -23.61
C PRO A 121 6.97 0.13 -24.85
N ILE A 122 5.79 0.74 -24.96
CA ILE A 122 4.93 0.63 -26.15
C ILE A 122 5.65 1.10 -27.42
N LEU A 123 6.32 2.24 -27.38
CA LEU A 123 7.03 2.77 -28.55
C LEU A 123 8.14 1.80 -28.98
N VAL A 124 8.93 1.32 -28.02
CA VAL A 124 10.06 0.42 -28.27
C VAL A 124 9.58 -0.93 -28.79
N MET A 125 8.57 -1.55 -28.16
CA MET A 125 8.02 -2.85 -28.57
C MET A 125 7.38 -2.78 -29.97
N ILE A 126 6.63 -1.72 -30.31
CA ILE A 126 6.09 -1.52 -31.66
C ILE A 126 7.20 -1.44 -32.71
N TRP A 127 8.34 -0.83 -32.36
CA TRP A 127 9.50 -0.78 -33.24
C TRP A 127 10.15 -2.15 -33.44
N GLY A 128 10.05 -3.05 -32.47
CA GLY A 128 10.51 -4.44 -32.58
C GLY A 128 9.76 -5.24 -33.64
N LEU A 129 8.50 -4.89 -33.91
CA LEU A 129 7.67 -5.58 -34.91
C LEU A 129 8.20 -5.41 -36.36
N PRO A 130 7.98 -6.41 -37.23
CA PRO A 130 8.21 -6.30 -38.67
C PRO A 130 7.49 -5.08 -39.26
N ARG A 131 8.03 -4.51 -40.35
CA ARG A 131 7.48 -3.29 -40.97
C ARG A 131 6.00 -3.42 -41.36
N SER A 132 5.57 -4.60 -41.83
CA SER A 132 4.18 -4.91 -42.17
C SER A 132 3.24 -4.82 -40.96
N PHE A 133 3.61 -5.45 -39.85
CA PHE A 133 2.86 -5.41 -38.59
C PHE A 133 2.85 -4.02 -37.98
N ARG A 134 3.98 -3.29 -38.03
CA ARG A 134 4.06 -1.90 -37.55
C ARG A 134 3.07 -0.97 -38.26
N LYS A 135 2.95 -1.10 -39.58
CA LYS A 135 1.96 -0.35 -40.37
C LYS A 135 0.54 -0.73 -39.98
N ARG A 136 0.25 -2.03 -39.81
CA ARG A 136 -1.07 -2.53 -39.40
C ARG A 136 -1.49 -1.99 -38.03
N VAL A 137 -0.59 -2.05 -37.05
CA VAL A 137 -0.80 -1.48 -35.72
C VAL A 137 -1.04 0.03 -35.83
N ALA A 138 -0.22 0.76 -36.59
CA ALA A 138 -0.41 2.20 -36.78
C ALA A 138 -1.78 2.54 -37.41
N THR A 139 -2.27 1.74 -38.36
CA THR A 139 -3.60 1.93 -38.96
C THR A 139 -4.75 1.54 -38.02
N SER A 140 -4.61 0.51 -37.19
CA SER A 140 -5.63 0.14 -36.20
C SER A 140 -5.86 1.24 -35.15
N ILE A 141 -4.81 1.99 -34.79
CA ILE A 141 -4.90 3.13 -33.85
C ILE A 141 -5.61 4.34 -34.49
N THR A 142 -5.79 4.36 -35.81
CA THR A 142 -6.53 5.43 -36.51
C THR A 142 -8.04 5.22 -36.57
N VAL A 143 -8.54 4.06 -36.13
CA VAL A 143 -9.98 3.77 -36.06
C VAL A 143 -10.65 4.71 -35.05
N HIS A 144 -11.68 5.44 -35.49
CA HIS A 144 -12.20 6.59 -34.74
C HIS A 144 -12.75 6.19 -33.36
N TRP A 145 -13.46 5.06 -33.25
CA TRP A 145 -14.09 4.66 -31.98
C TRP A 145 -13.05 4.29 -30.95
N LEU A 146 -11.99 3.57 -31.34
CA LEU A 146 -10.92 3.17 -30.44
C LEU A 146 -10.12 4.39 -29.95
N ARG A 147 -9.85 5.33 -30.86
CA ARG A 147 -9.24 6.62 -30.52
C ARG A 147 -10.13 7.43 -29.57
N SER A 148 -11.44 7.44 -29.80
CA SER A 148 -12.42 8.11 -28.94
C SER A 148 -12.45 7.47 -27.55
N ALA A 149 -12.53 6.14 -27.47
CA ALA A 149 -12.53 5.40 -26.21
C ALA A 149 -11.29 5.71 -25.37
N ILE A 150 -10.09 5.63 -25.98
CA ILE A 150 -8.83 5.96 -25.30
C ILE A 150 -8.79 7.43 -24.88
N TRP A 151 -9.34 8.32 -25.71
CA TRP A 151 -9.42 9.73 -25.37
C TRP A 151 -10.31 9.99 -24.14
N HIS A 152 -11.44 9.30 -24.00
CA HIS A 152 -12.27 9.40 -22.80
C HIS A 152 -11.58 8.73 -21.60
N LEU A 153 -11.00 7.55 -21.80
CA LEU A 153 -10.34 6.77 -20.75
C LEU A 153 -9.14 7.49 -20.14
N MET A 154 -8.35 8.18 -20.96
CA MET A 154 -7.20 8.99 -20.53
C MET A 154 -7.58 10.42 -20.10
N HIS A 155 -8.85 10.70 -19.86
CA HIS A 155 -9.26 11.94 -19.22
C HIS A 155 -8.80 11.92 -17.74
N PRO A 156 -8.22 13.00 -17.18
CA PRO A 156 -7.68 12.99 -15.81
C PRO A 156 -8.68 12.50 -14.76
N LEU A 157 -9.95 12.93 -14.86
CA LEU A 157 -11.00 12.46 -13.95
C LEU A 157 -11.32 10.97 -14.12
N SER A 158 -11.27 10.44 -15.33
CA SER A 158 -11.49 9.02 -15.60
C SER A 158 -10.34 8.19 -15.05
N VAL A 159 -9.10 8.63 -15.25
CA VAL A 159 -7.91 7.99 -14.69
C VAL A 159 -7.92 8.04 -13.16
N ALA A 160 -8.29 9.18 -12.57
CA ALA A 160 -8.45 9.31 -11.11
C ALA A 160 -9.52 8.36 -10.57
N ALA A 161 -10.70 8.33 -11.20
CA ALA A 161 -11.78 7.45 -10.79
C ALA A 161 -11.41 5.97 -10.91
N LEU A 162 -10.71 5.57 -11.98
CA LEU A 162 -10.26 4.19 -12.16
C LEU A 162 -9.16 3.82 -11.18
N PHE A 163 -8.15 4.68 -10.98
CA PHE A 163 -7.06 4.44 -10.04
C PHE A 163 -7.58 4.35 -8.60
N LEU A 164 -8.29 5.39 -8.12
CA LEU A 164 -8.83 5.41 -6.76
C LEU A 164 -9.94 4.38 -6.57
N GLY A 165 -10.77 4.12 -7.58
CA GLY A 165 -11.83 3.12 -7.52
C GLY A 165 -11.28 1.71 -7.42
N THR A 166 -10.30 1.37 -8.25
CA THR A 166 -9.60 0.07 -8.20
C THR A 166 -8.88 -0.09 -6.86
N PHE A 167 -8.12 0.93 -6.45
CA PHE A 167 -7.48 0.96 -5.14
C PHE A 167 -8.47 0.75 -4.01
N SER A 168 -9.53 1.55 -3.94
CA SER A 168 -10.49 1.46 -2.83
C SER A 168 -11.23 0.13 -2.83
N PHE A 169 -11.63 -0.39 -3.99
CA PHE A 169 -12.39 -1.63 -4.13
C PHE A 169 -11.64 -2.83 -3.56
N TRP A 170 -10.38 -3.00 -3.95
CA TRP A 170 -9.56 -4.13 -3.52
C TRP A 170 -9.13 -4.05 -2.05
N HIS A 171 -9.07 -2.83 -1.49
CA HIS A 171 -8.82 -2.62 -0.06
C HIS A 171 -10.12 -2.63 0.77
N LEU A 172 -11.21 -3.19 0.26
CA LEU A 172 -12.38 -3.56 1.07
C LEU A 172 -12.24 -5.00 1.56
N PRO A 173 -12.62 -5.32 2.81
CA PRO A 173 -12.43 -6.67 3.38
C PRO A 173 -13.02 -7.81 2.55
N ARG A 174 -14.14 -7.58 1.84
CA ARG A 174 -14.83 -8.62 1.06
C ARG A 174 -14.17 -8.90 -0.30
N PRO A 175 -13.97 -7.91 -1.19
CA PRO A 175 -13.17 -8.09 -2.41
C PRO A 175 -11.78 -8.65 -2.13
N TYR A 176 -11.12 -8.18 -1.07
CA TYR A 176 -9.82 -8.70 -0.64
C TYR A 176 -9.87 -10.18 -0.27
N ALA A 177 -10.81 -10.57 0.59
CA ALA A 177 -10.95 -11.98 0.96
C ALA A 177 -11.30 -12.86 -0.26
N TRP A 178 -11.94 -12.31 -1.29
CA TRP A 178 -12.24 -13.00 -2.54
C TRP A 178 -11.00 -13.21 -3.40
N SER A 179 -10.09 -12.24 -3.47
CA SER A 179 -8.83 -12.43 -4.20
C SER A 179 -7.95 -13.48 -3.56
N LEU A 180 -7.83 -13.51 -2.22
CA LEU A 180 -7.09 -14.57 -1.52
C LEU A 180 -7.66 -15.98 -1.67
N GLN A 181 -8.94 -16.12 -2.00
CA GLN A 181 -9.59 -17.42 -2.20
C GLN A 181 -9.59 -17.87 -3.66
N ASN A 182 -9.22 -17.01 -4.60
CA ASN A 182 -9.30 -17.31 -6.02
C ASN A 182 -8.18 -16.65 -6.81
N GLU A 183 -7.30 -17.46 -7.36
CA GLU A 183 -6.09 -17.00 -8.05
C GLU A 183 -6.38 -16.16 -9.29
N TRP A 184 -7.44 -16.46 -10.04
CA TRP A 184 -7.82 -15.63 -11.19
C TRP A 184 -8.25 -14.23 -10.76
N VAL A 185 -8.90 -14.12 -9.60
CA VAL A 185 -9.30 -12.84 -9.02
C VAL A 185 -8.08 -12.10 -8.50
N HIS A 186 -7.13 -12.80 -7.86
CA HIS A 186 -5.86 -12.24 -7.43
C HIS A 186 -5.02 -11.71 -8.62
N THR A 187 -4.88 -12.47 -9.71
CA THR A 187 -4.21 -11.99 -10.93
C THR A 187 -4.96 -10.81 -11.56
N PHE A 188 -6.30 -10.82 -11.52
CA PHE A 188 -7.10 -9.70 -12.02
C PHE A 188 -6.92 -8.43 -11.16
N GLU A 189 -6.83 -8.58 -9.84
CA GLU A 189 -6.49 -7.52 -8.89
C GLU A 189 -5.12 -6.90 -9.26
N HIS A 190 -4.07 -7.72 -9.33
CA HIS A 190 -2.72 -7.29 -9.74
C HIS A 190 -2.71 -6.60 -11.10
N LEU A 191 -3.39 -7.18 -12.10
CA LEU A 191 -3.48 -6.59 -13.44
C LEU A 191 -4.19 -5.23 -13.41
N SER A 192 -5.29 -5.12 -12.67
CA SER A 192 -6.05 -3.88 -12.54
C SER A 192 -5.22 -2.77 -11.89
N PHE A 193 -4.41 -3.11 -10.87
CA PHE A 193 -3.46 -2.20 -10.25
C PHE A 193 -2.39 -1.72 -11.21
N VAL A 194 -1.73 -2.62 -11.93
CA VAL A 194 -0.69 -2.26 -12.91
C VAL A 194 -1.25 -1.39 -14.02
N VAL A 195 -2.42 -1.75 -14.58
CA VAL A 195 -3.04 -1.02 -15.71
C VAL A 195 -3.46 0.38 -15.29
N THR A 196 -4.21 0.52 -14.19
CA THR A 196 -4.70 1.83 -13.73
C THR A 196 -3.56 2.72 -13.26
N SER A 197 -2.53 2.15 -12.63
CA SER A 197 -1.32 2.88 -12.26
C SER A 197 -0.53 3.33 -13.48
N PHE A 198 -0.38 2.49 -14.51
CA PHE A 198 0.26 2.88 -15.75
C PHE A 198 -0.49 4.04 -16.44
N MET A 199 -1.83 4.05 -16.41
CA MET A 199 -2.64 5.20 -16.87
C MET A 199 -2.29 6.48 -16.11
N PHE A 200 -2.28 6.40 -14.78
CA PHE A 200 -1.98 7.52 -13.89
C PHE A 200 -0.58 8.08 -14.16
N TRP A 201 0.45 7.24 -14.12
CA TRP A 201 1.83 7.67 -14.33
C TRP A 201 2.11 8.16 -15.74
N THR A 202 1.36 7.68 -16.74
CA THR A 202 1.40 8.24 -18.10
C THR A 202 0.97 9.72 -18.11
N LEU A 203 -0.08 10.09 -17.37
CA LEU A 203 -0.51 11.49 -17.26
C LEU A 203 0.52 12.37 -16.52
N VAL A 204 1.21 11.81 -15.53
CA VAL A 204 2.18 12.53 -14.69
C VAL A 204 3.53 12.73 -15.39
N ILE A 205 4.10 11.67 -15.97
CA ILE A 205 5.47 11.66 -16.52
C ILE A 205 5.51 12.08 -17.98
N GLU A 206 4.55 11.64 -18.79
CA GLU A 206 4.47 11.97 -20.21
C GLU A 206 3.18 12.75 -20.53
N PRO A 207 3.11 14.06 -20.21
CA PRO A 207 1.96 14.87 -20.57
C PRO A 207 1.73 14.83 -22.09
N SER A 208 0.76 14.02 -22.54
CA SER A 208 0.60 13.71 -23.95
C SER A 208 -0.29 14.76 -24.65
N GLY A 209 0.31 15.53 -25.56
CA GLY A 209 -0.41 16.33 -26.55
C GLY A 209 -1.30 17.46 -26.00
N ARG A 210 -2.46 17.69 -26.65
CA ARG A 210 -3.38 18.83 -26.42
C ARG A 210 -4.00 18.88 -25.01
N ARG A 211 -3.87 17.83 -24.21
CA ARG A 211 -4.31 17.74 -22.80
C ARG A 211 -3.13 17.77 -21.83
N ARG A 212 -2.06 18.47 -22.19
CA ARG A 212 -0.98 18.78 -21.25
C ARG A 212 -1.57 19.67 -20.16
N MET A 213 -1.87 19.07 -19.01
CA MET A 213 -2.16 19.84 -17.81
C MET A 213 -0.98 20.78 -17.56
N GLU A 214 -1.28 22.03 -17.22
CA GLU A 214 -0.24 22.92 -16.73
C GLU A 214 0.36 22.34 -15.44
N PHE A 215 1.56 22.78 -15.08
CA PHE A 215 2.31 22.17 -13.97
C PHE A 215 1.51 22.17 -12.64
N ILE A 216 0.76 23.24 -12.38
CA ILE A 216 -0.02 23.39 -11.13
C ILE A 216 -1.24 22.47 -11.09
N PRO A 217 -2.14 22.43 -12.09
CA PRO A 217 -3.20 21.43 -12.13
C PRO A 217 -2.67 20.00 -12.01
N SER A 218 -1.55 19.68 -12.64
CA SER A 218 -0.92 18.35 -12.52
C SER A 218 -0.46 18.06 -11.10
N MET A 219 0.14 19.05 -10.44
CA MET A 219 0.62 18.94 -9.07
C MET A 219 -0.54 18.75 -8.09
N LEU A 220 -1.62 19.55 -8.23
CA LEU A 220 -2.83 19.41 -7.42
C LEU A 220 -3.52 18.06 -7.68
N PHE A 221 -3.52 17.59 -8.92
CA PHE A 221 -4.03 16.26 -9.28
C PHE A 221 -3.26 15.16 -8.54
N VAL A 222 -1.93 15.16 -8.60
CA VAL A 222 -1.10 14.16 -7.90
C VAL A 222 -1.28 14.26 -6.38
N ALA A 223 -1.32 15.48 -5.83
CA ALA A 223 -1.54 15.70 -4.39
C ALA A 223 -2.93 15.19 -3.94
N ALA A 224 -3.98 15.42 -4.72
CA ALA A 224 -5.31 14.93 -4.43
C ALA A 224 -5.36 13.39 -4.46
N ILE A 225 -4.73 12.76 -5.47
CA ILE A 225 -4.62 11.30 -5.52
C ILE A 225 -3.86 10.76 -4.32
N ALA A 226 -2.72 11.37 -3.96
CA ALA A 226 -1.92 10.96 -2.81
C ALA A 226 -2.75 10.95 -1.51
N VAL A 227 -3.48 12.04 -1.25
CA VAL A 227 -4.36 12.16 -0.08
C VAL A 227 -5.48 11.12 -0.09
N LEU A 228 -6.21 11.01 -1.21
CA LEU A 228 -7.37 10.13 -1.30
C LEU A 228 -6.97 8.65 -1.23
N SER A 229 -5.82 8.27 -1.80
CA SER A 229 -5.28 6.92 -1.71
C SER A 229 -4.72 6.57 -0.31
N GLY A 230 -4.40 7.56 0.52
CA GLY A 230 -3.95 7.32 1.90
C GLY A 230 -5.09 6.94 2.86
N LEU A 231 -6.35 7.21 2.50
CA LEU A 231 -7.50 7.01 3.40
C LEU A 231 -7.68 5.55 3.86
N PRO A 232 -7.62 4.52 2.99
CA PRO A 232 -7.70 3.13 3.44
C PRO A 232 -6.57 2.76 4.42
N GLY A 233 -5.34 3.23 4.17
CA GLY A 233 -4.21 2.99 5.07
C GLY A 233 -4.42 3.59 6.46
N ALA A 234 -4.91 4.83 6.52
CA ALA A 234 -5.28 5.50 7.77
C ALA A 234 -6.41 4.76 8.52
N LEU A 235 -7.41 4.23 7.81
CA LEU A 235 -8.47 3.43 8.42
C LEU A 235 -7.95 2.12 9.02
N MET A 236 -7.02 1.44 8.34
CA MET A 236 -6.44 0.17 8.82
C MET A 236 -5.58 0.35 10.08
N ILE A 237 -4.71 1.36 10.09
CA ILE A 237 -3.81 1.62 11.22
C ILE A 237 -4.55 2.13 12.47
N LEU A 238 -5.60 2.94 12.29
CA LEU A 238 -6.38 3.48 13.40
C LEU A 238 -7.47 2.52 13.88
N SER A 239 -7.72 1.42 13.17
CA SER A 239 -8.73 0.44 13.56
C SER A 239 -8.28 -0.34 14.81
N PRO A 240 -9.11 -0.38 15.87
CA PRO A 240 -8.84 -1.20 17.06
C PRO A 240 -9.24 -2.68 16.86
N VAL A 241 -9.80 -3.03 15.69
CA VAL A 241 -10.26 -4.38 15.35
C VAL A 241 -9.64 -4.86 14.04
N VAL A 242 -9.54 -6.19 13.92
CA VAL A 242 -9.09 -6.86 12.69
C VAL A 242 -10.22 -6.81 11.66
N LEU A 243 -10.06 -5.94 10.67
CA LEU A 243 -10.91 -5.78 9.49
C LEU A 243 -10.63 -6.89 8.46
N PHE A 244 -9.35 -7.24 8.28
CA PHE A 244 -8.89 -8.23 7.29
C PHE A 244 -8.57 -9.56 7.97
N LYS A 245 -9.59 -10.42 8.06
CA LYS A 245 -9.50 -11.71 8.80
C LYS A 245 -8.97 -12.87 7.96
N ALA A 246 -8.74 -12.66 6.66
CA ALA A 246 -8.46 -13.73 5.71
C ALA A 246 -7.14 -14.48 6.00
N HIS A 247 -6.12 -13.81 6.55
CA HIS A 247 -4.86 -14.46 6.96
C HIS A 247 -4.95 -15.28 8.26
N GLY A 248 -6.09 -15.21 8.97
CA GLY A 248 -6.35 -15.99 10.17
C GLY A 248 -5.25 -15.84 11.22
N MET A 249 -4.56 -16.95 11.51
CA MET A 249 -3.51 -17.04 12.54
C MET A 249 -2.09 -17.04 11.97
N ALA A 250 -1.91 -16.93 10.65
CA ALA A 250 -0.60 -16.98 10.00
C ALA A 250 0.41 -15.93 10.53
N PRO A 251 0.00 -14.68 10.86
CA PRO A 251 0.92 -13.68 11.39
C PRO A 251 1.62 -14.07 12.70
N TYR A 252 1.03 -14.96 13.51
CA TYR A 252 1.65 -15.40 14.76
C TYR A 252 2.96 -16.16 14.53
N ALA A 253 3.11 -16.85 13.40
CA ALA A 253 4.37 -17.52 13.03
C ALA A 253 5.52 -16.52 12.78
N TRP A 254 5.17 -15.26 12.53
CA TRP A 254 6.09 -14.15 12.31
C TRP A 254 6.21 -13.24 13.54
N GLY A 255 5.70 -13.67 14.69
CA GLY A 255 5.79 -12.93 15.95
C GLY A 255 4.87 -11.70 16.03
N MET A 256 3.85 -11.62 15.17
CA MET A 256 2.88 -10.52 15.14
C MET A 256 1.47 -11.04 15.37
N THR A 257 0.62 -10.25 16.03
CA THR A 257 -0.81 -10.49 16.04
C THR A 257 -1.44 -10.05 14.69
N PRO A 258 -2.59 -10.61 14.28
CA PRO A 258 -3.29 -10.17 13.07
C PRO A 258 -3.69 -8.69 13.10
N LEU A 259 -3.89 -8.11 14.29
CA LEU A 259 -4.16 -6.69 14.45
C LEU A 259 -2.91 -5.85 14.17
N GLU A 260 -1.76 -6.24 14.71
CA GLU A 260 -0.49 -5.55 14.48
C GLU A 260 -0.09 -5.61 13.00
N ASP A 261 -0.22 -6.79 12.36
CA ASP A 261 0.06 -6.95 10.93
C ASP A 261 -0.82 -6.03 10.06
N GLN A 262 -2.11 -5.92 10.38
CA GLN A 262 -3.01 -4.96 9.73
C GLN A 262 -2.58 -3.51 9.94
N GLN A 263 -2.16 -3.14 11.14
CA GLN A 263 -1.75 -1.77 11.44
C GLN A 263 -0.45 -1.42 10.71
N ILE A 264 0.50 -2.35 10.62
CA ILE A 264 1.72 -2.21 9.82
C ILE A 264 1.38 -2.07 8.34
N ALA A 265 0.44 -2.86 7.83
CA ALA A 265 -0.03 -2.73 6.46
C ALA A 265 -0.62 -1.33 6.19
N GLY A 266 -1.45 -0.82 7.10
CA GLY A 266 -1.98 0.54 7.05
C GLY A 266 -0.88 1.61 7.07
N LEU A 267 0.16 1.42 7.89
CA LEU A 267 1.33 2.29 7.96
C LEU A 267 2.10 2.31 6.63
N ILE A 268 2.35 1.13 6.05
CA ILE A 268 3.04 0.95 4.76
C ILE A 268 2.26 1.62 3.62
N MET A 269 0.94 1.48 3.61
CA MET A 269 0.05 2.11 2.64
C MET A 269 -0.05 3.63 2.77
N TRP A 270 0.16 4.18 3.97
CA TRP A 270 -0.01 5.61 4.19
C TRP A 270 1.31 6.38 4.00
N ILE A 271 2.36 6.00 4.73
CA ILE A 271 3.59 6.81 4.83
C ILE A 271 4.52 6.57 3.62
N PRO A 272 5.06 5.34 3.37
CA PRO A 272 5.88 5.08 2.19
C PRO A 272 5.23 5.49 0.87
N ALA A 273 3.94 5.19 0.70
CA ALA A 273 3.19 5.58 -0.49
C ALA A 273 3.10 7.11 -0.63
N GLY A 274 2.80 7.82 0.46
CA GLY A 274 2.75 9.29 0.48
C GLY A 274 4.09 9.93 0.10
N ILE A 275 5.20 9.41 0.63
CA ILE A 275 6.55 9.86 0.30
C ILE A 275 6.84 9.67 -1.20
N PHE A 276 6.40 8.56 -1.78
CA PHE A 276 6.60 8.31 -3.21
C PHE A 276 5.92 9.39 -4.09
N PHE A 277 4.76 9.90 -3.68
CA PHE A 277 4.09 11.00 -4.37
C PHE A 277 4.74 12.38 -4.16
N LEU A 278 5.57 12.57 -3.13
CA LEU A 278 6.29 13.84 -2.92
C LEU A 278 7.29 14.13 -4.05
N ALA A 279 7.96 13.12 -4.58
CA ALA A 279 8.94 13.29 -5.64
C ALA A 279 8.35 13.92 -6.92
N PRO A 280 7.26 13.39 -7.53
CA PRO A 280 6.63 14.03 -8.68
C PRO A 280 5.98 15.38 -8.35
N ILE A 281 5.44 15.58 -7.13
CA ILE A 281 4.92 16.88 -6.69
C ILE A 281 6.03 17.94 -6.66
N ALA A 282 7.17 17.63 -6.03
CA ALA A 282 8.32 18.51 -5.96
C ALA A 282 8.87 18.81 -7.37
N TRP A 283 8.97 17.81 -8.24
CA TRP A 283 9.39 17.99 -9.63
C TRP A 283 8.44 18.92 -10.40
N LEU A 284 7.13 18.71 -10.30
CA LEU A 284 6.11 19.55 -10.93
C LEU A 284 6.14 20.99 -10.38
N PHE A 285 6.35 21.15 -9.07
CA PHE A 285 6.50 22.45 -8.44
C PHE A 285 7.70 23.22 -8.98
N VAL A 286 8.89 22.61 -9.02
CA VAL A 286 10.09 23.22 -9.60
C VAL A 286 9.86 23.59 -11.07
N LYS A 287 9.21 22.72 -11.85
CA LYS A 287 8.85 23.02 -13.24
C LYS A 287 7.87 24.18 -13.37
N SER A 288 6.93 24.30 -12.44
CA SER A 288 6.01 25.42 -12.37
C SER A 288 6.75 26.74 -12.13
N LEU A 289 7.70 26.78 -11.18
CA LEU A 289 8.52 27.96 -10.90
C LEU A 289 9.36 28.37 -12.11
N GLN A 290 10.08 27.42 -12.73
CA GLN A 290 10.87 27.68 -13.94
C GLN A 290 10.01 28.23 -15.09
N ASN A 291 8.76 27.77 -15.22
CA ASN A 291 7.84 28.26 -16.24
C ASN A 291 7.26 29.65 -15.90
N ALA A 292 7.06 29.95 -14.62
CA ALA A 292 6.61 31.25 -14.11
C ALA A 292 7.65 32.34 -14.31
N GLU A 293 8.92 32.04 -14.02
CA GLU A 293 10.06 32.93 -14.26
C GLU A 293 10.17 33.29 -15.74
N ARG A 294 10.05 32.29 -16.63
CA ARG A 294 10.03 32.51 -18.08
C ARG A 294 8.88 33.39 -18.56
N ARG A 295 7.76 33.42 -17.83
CA ARG A 295 6.55 34.21 -18.15
C ARG A 295 6.48 35.55 -17.39
N GLY A 296 7.44 35.84 -16.51
CA GLY A 296 7.47 37.08 -15.72
C GLY A 296 6.36 37.19 -14.66
N THR A 297 5.78 36.07 -14.20
CA THR A 297 4.59 36.06 -13.31
C THR A 297 4.91 35.43 -11.94
N VAL A 298 5.77 36.08 -11.14
CA VAL A 298 6.35 35.46 -9.93
C VAL A 298 5.46 35.55 -8.67
N THR A 299 4.52 36.49 -8.60
CA THR A 299 3.90 36.90 -7.32
C THR A 299 2.70 36.04 -6.85
N HIS A 300 1.89 35.45 -7.75
CA HIS A 300 0.71 34.66 -7.34
C HIS A 300 0.98 33.16 -7.15
N LEU A 301 2.10 32.65 -7.66
CA LEU A 301 2.40 31.22 -7.75
C LEU A 301 3.11 30.64 -6.53
N ALA A 302 3.88 31.48 -5.82
CA ALA A 302 4.55 31.10 -4.58
C ALA A 302 3.55 30.65 -3.50
N ARG A 303 2.36 31.28 -3.42
CA ARG A 303 1.32 30.93 -2.44
C ARG A 303 0.61 29.60 -2.76
N ALA A 304 0.30 29.34 -4.03
CA ALA A 304 -0.40 28.11 -4.44
C ALA A 304 0.48 26.85 -4.36
N GLY A 305 1.77 26.97 -4.71
CA GLY A 305 2.68 25.83 -4.62
C GLY A 305 3.16 25.51 -3.20
N MET A 306 3.21 26.51 -2.31
CA MET A 306 3.48 26.29 -0.89
C MET A 306 2.33 25.55 -0.20
N LEU A 307 1.06 25.84 -0.54
CA LEU A 307 -0.11 25.06 -0.07
C LEU A 307 -0.09 23.61 -0.56
N ALA A 308 0.35 23.34 -1.80
CA ALA A 308 0.40 22.00 -2.37
C ALA A 308 1.58 21.13 -1.85
N LEU A 309 2.67 21.75 -1.38
CA LEU A 309 3.75 21.07 -0.66
C LEU A 309 3.37 20.78 0.80
N LEU A 310 2.57 21.66 1.39
CA LEU A 310 2.09 21.51 2.77
C LEU A 310 0.92 20.52 2.88
N LEU A 311 0.03 20.39 1.88
CA LEU A 311 -1.12 19.48 1.97
C LEU A 311 -0.73 18.00 2.21
N PRO A 312 0.24 17.41 1.47
CA PRO A 312 0.70 16.05 1.74
C PRO A 312 1.49 15.97 3.05
N ALA A 313 2.24 17.01 3.44
CA ALA A 313 2.99 17.01 4.71
C ALA A 313 2.08 17.16 5.95
N VAL A 314 0.95 17.85 5.82
CA VAL A 314 -0.06 18.05 6.87
C VAL A 314 -0.99 16.84 6.98
N LEU A 315 -1.19 16.06 5.91
CA LEU A 315 -1.98 14.81 5.91
C LEU A 315 -1.14 13.54 6.01
N SER A 316 0.17 13.61 5.76
CA SER A 316 1.15 12.55 6.08
C SER A 316 1.53 12.65 7.54
N GLY A 317 0.55 12.42 8.43
CA GLY A 317 0.74 11.90 9.77
C GLY A 317 2.01 12.30 10.53
N TYR A 318 2.41 13.58 10.54
CA TYR A 318 3.38 14.06 11.53
C TYR A 318 2.73 14.24 12.92
N SER A 319 1.63 13.55 13.18
CA SER A 319 1.42 12.95 14.48
C SER A 319 2.23 11.66 14.49
N VAL A 320 3.53 11.78 14.82
CA VAL A 320 4.15 10.75 15.66
C VAL A 320 3.13 10.55 16.78
N VAL A 321 2.42 9.41 16.79
CA VAL A 321 1.85 8.91 18.02
C VAL A 321 3.07 8.65 18.87
N LYS A 322 3.52 9.70 19.54
CA LYS A 322 4.38 9.59 20.69
C LYS A 322 3.43 8.90 21.65
N ALA A 323 3.52 7.58 21.74
CA ALA A 323 3.27 6.95 23.02
C ALA A 323 4.12 7.77 23.97
N GLU A 324 3.46 8.64 24.74
CA GLU A 324 4.15 9.33 25.82
C GLU A 324 4.85 8.20 26.59
N PRO A 325 6.18 8.26 26.76
CA PRO A 325 6.81 7.36 27.70
C PRO A 325 6.04 7.57 28.99
N ALA A 326 5.47 6.49 29.54
CA ALA A 326 4.60 6.53 30.69
C ALA A 326 5.24 7.48 31.71
N ALA A 327 4.65 8.66 31.86
CA ALA A 327 4.89 9.47 33.04
C ALA A 327 4.60 8.51 34.19
N GLY A 328 5.57 8.34 35.10
CA GLY A 328 5.47 7.37 36.19
C GLY A 328 4.09 7.40 36.84
N ALA A 329 3.65 6.23 37.34
CA ALA A 329 2.31 5.99 37.83
C ALA A 329 1.66 7.23 38.48
N PRO A 330 0.44 7.63 38.06
CA PRO A 330 -0.25 8.78 38.62
C PRO A 330 -0.24 8.75 40.14
N ALA A 331 -0.06 9.90 40.80
CA ALA A 331 0.08 9.97 42.27
C ALA A 331 -1.10 9.35 43.03
N ASN A 332 -2.29 9.28 42.40
CA ASN A 332 -3.50 8.67 42.96
C ASN A 332 -3.63 7.16 42.68
N ALA A 333 -2.74 6.54 41.90
CA ALA A 333 -2.88 5.13 41.50
C ALA A 333 -2.89 4.18 42.70
N LYS A 334 -2.03 4.41 43.71
CA LYS A 334 -2.02 3.62 44.95
C LYS A 334 -3.35 3.71 45.71
N ALA A 335 -3.88 4.92 45.87
CA ALA A 335 -5.16 5.14 46.52
C ALA A 335 -6.33 4.47 45.76
N LEU A 336 -6.26 4.40 44.43
CA LEU A 336 -7.24 3.66 43.62
C LEU A 336 -7.13 2.14 43.85
N ILE A 337 -5.91 1.58 43.94
CA ILE A 337 -5.70 0.15 44.22
C ILE A 337 -6.28 -0.25 45.58
N GLU A 338 -6.10 0.61 46.58
CA GLU A 338 -6.70 0.45 47.91
C GLU A 338 -8.23 0.59 47.85
N HIS A 339 -8.74 1.61 47.16
CA HIS A 339 -10.16 1.89 47.03
C HIS A 339 -10.94 0.74 46.36
N TYR A 340 -10.41 0.20 45.27
CA TYR A 340 -11.01 -0.95 44.57
C TYR A 340 -10.69 -2.29 45.25
N GLY A 341 -9.95 -2.28 46.37
CA GLY A 341 -9.74 -3.46 47.20
C GLY A 341 -8.87 -4.54 46.58
N CYS A 342 -7.99 -4.21 45.64
CA CYS A 342 -7.15 -5.20 44.94
C CYS A 342 -6.25 -5.99 45.90
N GLY A 343 -5.84 -5.37 47.01
CA GLY A 343 -5.00 -5.97 48.06
C GLY A 343 -5.66 -7.12 48.82
N SER A 344 -6.99 -7.22 48.80
CA SER A 344 -7.72 -8.34 49.43
C SER A 344 -7.44 -9.68 48.75
N CYS A 345 -7.14 -9.65 47.44
CA CYS A 345 -6.88 -10.84 46.64
C CYS A 345 -5.41 -11.00 46.28
N HIS A 346 -4.68 -9.89 46.12
CA HIS A 346 -3.30 -9.90 45.64
C HIS A 346 -2.31 -9.35 46.67
N THR A 347 -1.11 -9.92 46.68
CA THR A 347 0.04 -9.29 47.31
C THR A 347 0.63 -8.23 46.38
N ILE A 348 0.67 -6.97 46.80
CA ILE A 348 1.07 -5.83 45.93
C ILE A 348 2.17 -5.00 46.61
N PRO A 349 3.40 -4.98 46.07
CA PRO A 349 4.47 -4.17 46.63
C PRO A 349 4.10 -2.68 46.66
N GLY A 350 4.31 -2.03 47.81
CA GLY A 350 4.15 -0.58 47.98
C GLY A 350 2.72 -0.09 48.19
N ILE A 351 1.77 -1.02 48.46
CA ILE A 351 0.39 -0.77 48.88
C ILE A 351 0.20 -1.34 50.29
N ASP A 352 -0.38 -0.55 51.19
CA ASP A 352 -0.54 -0.96 52.59
C ASP A 352 -1.59 -2.07 52.72
N ASN A 353 -1.29 -3.08 53.56
CA ASN A 353 -2.17 -4.23 53.83
C ASN A 353 -2.61 -5.03 52.57
N ALA A 354 -1.85 -4.96 51.47
CA ALA A 354 -2.07 -5.78 50.29
C ALA A 354 -1.28 -7.09 50.40
N ASP A 355 -1.79 -8.05 51.16
CA ASP A 355 -1.19 -9.37 51.43
C ASP A 355 -2.11 -10.54 51.01
N GLY A 356 -3.13 -10.27 50.20
CA GLY A 356 -4.04 -11.26 49.66
C GLY A 356 -3.33 -12.35 48.85
N ARG A 357 -3.87 -13.58 48.91
CA ARG A 357 -3.31 -14.77 48.26
C ARG A 357 -4.31 -15.54 47.38
N VAL A 358 -5.48 -14.95 47.14
CA VAL A 358 -6.49 -15.53 46.26
C VAL A 358 -6.02 -15.45 44.81
N GLY A 359 -5.44 -14.32 44.43
CA GLY A 359 -4.75 -14.12 43.16
C GLY A 359 -3.24 -14.22 43.31
N PRO A 360 -2.50 -14.38 42.19
CA PRO A 360 -1.03 -14.41 42.21
C PRO A 360 -0.44 -13.09 42.71
N PRO A 361 0.75 -13.09 43.33
CA PRO A 361 1.44 -11.87 43.71
C PRO A 361 1.72 -10.99 42.48
N LEU A 362 1.63 -9.68 42.63
CA LEU A 362 1.85 -8.71 41.54
C LEU A 362 3.28 -8.15 41.53
N ALA A 363 4.15 -8.62 42.41
CA ALA A 363 5.59 -8.37 42.29
C ALA A 363 6.10 -8.88 40.93
N GLY A 364 6.90 -8.04 40.26
CA GLY A 364 7.46 -8.33 38.93
C GLY A 364 6.42 -8.42 37.81
N ILE A 365 5.18 -7.96 38.02
CA ILE A 365 4.17 -8.00 36.95
C ILE A 365 4.56 -7.14 35.75
N GLY A 366 5.30 -6.05 35.92
CA GLY A 366 5.83 -5.24 34.81
C GLY A 366 6.80 -6.01 33.91
N ASN A 367 7.46 -7.04 34.44
CA ASN A 367 8.41 -7.88 33.70
C ASN A 367 7.80 -9.12 33.04
N ARG A 368 6.52 -9.40 33.24
CA ARG A 368 5.86 -10.57 32.66
C ARG A 368 5.62 -10.37 31.17
N VAL A 369 5.67 -11.45 30.40
CA VAL A 369 5.32 -11.40 28.96
C VAL A 369 3.80 -11.44 28.75
N PHE A 370 3.07 -12.12 29.64
CA PHE A 370 1.62 -12.31 29.54
C PHE A 370 0.89 -11.91 30.83
N ILE A 371 -0.31 -11.36 30.66
CA ILE A 371 -1.32 -11.11 31.69
C ILE A 371 -2.36 -12.22 31.61
N ALA A 372 -2.60 -12.89 32.74
CA ALA A 372 -3.51 -14.04 32.84
C ALA A 372 -3.23 -15.18 31.85
N GLY A 373 -2.05 -15.23 31.23
CA GLY A 373 -1.73 -16.19 30.17
C GLY A 373 -2.53 -15.99 28.86
N ARG A 374 -3.28 -14.88 28.73
CA ARG A 374 -4.16 -14.60 27.58
C ARG A 374 -3.74 -13.38 26.77
N LEU A 375 -3.32 -12.31 27.45
CA LEU A 375 -2.99 -11.04 26.81
C LEU A 375 -1.49 -10.77 26.94
N GLN A 376 -0.87 -10.21 25.89
CA GLN A 376 0.49 -9.71 26.01
C GLN A 376 0.52 -8.55 27.02
N ASN A 377 1.56 -8.51 27.84
CA ASN A 377 1.69 -7.51 28.89
C ASN A 377 2.09 -6.15 28.33
N ASN A 378 1.12 -5.26 28.20
CA ASN A 378 1.27 -3.83 27.91
C ASN A 378 0.16 -3.05 28.62
N ILE A 379 0.32 -1.72 28.77
CA ILE A 379 -0.62 -0.86 29.51
C ILE A 379 -2.07 -1.01 29.04
N GLY A 380 -2.30 -1.08 27.73
CA GLY A 380 -3.65 -1.19 27.15
C GLY A 380 -4.33 -2.51 27.53
N ASN A 381 -3.61 -3.62 27.38
CA ASN A 381 -4.10 -4.95 27.75
C ASN A 381 -4.26 -5.11 29.26
N MET A 382 -3.37 -4.51 30.06
CA MET A 382 -3.50 -4.46 31.52
C MET A 382 -4.75 -3.68 31.93
N THR A 383 -4.98 -2.52 31.31
CA THR A 383 -6.20 -1.72 31.54
C THR A 383 -7.45 -2.52 31.22
N LYS A 384 -7.46 -3.23 30.08
CA LYS A 384 -8.58 -4.10 29.67
C LYS A 384 -8.79 -5.26 30.63
N TRP A 385 -7.72 -5.93 31.05
CA TRP A 385 -7.76 -7.04 32.01
C TRP A 385 -8.37 -6.61 33.34
N ILE A 386 -7.91 -5.49 33.91
CA ILE A 386 -8.38 -5.04 35.24
C ILE A 386 -9.82 -4.51 35.17
N ALA A 387 -10.21 -3.88 34.05
CA ALA A 387 -11.55 -3.35 33.88
C ALA A 387 -12.62 -4.43 33.67
N SER A 388 -12.29 -5.53 32.98
CA SER A 388 -13.26 -6.56 32.60
C SER A 388 -12.62 -7.95 32.48
N PRO A 389 -12.08 -8.52 33.58
CA PRO A 389 -11.37 -9.79 33.57
C PRO A 389 -12.23 -10.95 33.04
N GLN A 390 -13.54 -10.97 33.32
CA GLN A 390 -14.43 -12.04 32.84
C GLN A 390 -14.62 -12.03 31.32
N SER A 391 -14.45 -10.87 30.68
CA SER A 391 -14.50 -10.77 29.20
C SER A 391 -13.25 -11.31 28.51
N VAL A 392 -12.13 -11.38 29.25
CA VAL A 392 -10.84 -11.83 28.75
C VAL A 392 -10.64 -13.31 29.01
N ASP A 393 -10.98 -13.78 30.21
CA ASP A 393 -10.90 -15.19 30.60
C ASP A 393 -12.18 -15.59 31.38
N PRO A 394 -13.26 -16.02 30.70
CA PRO A 394 -14.52 -16.32 31.35
C PRO A 394 -14.40 -17.41 32.42
N GLY A 395 -14.92 -17.15 33.62
CA GLY A 395 -14.88 -18.10 34.74
C GLY A 395 -13.62 -18.04 35.60
N ASN A 396 -12.73 -17.08 35.35
CA ASN A 396 -11.59 -16.83 36.24
C ASN A 396 -12.05 -16.27 37.61
N ALA A 397 -11.20 -16.34 38.62
CA ALA A 397 -11.54 -15.96 39.99
C ALA A 397 -11.57 -14.44 40.25
N MET A 398 -11.04 -13.61 39.35
CA MET A 398 -11.07 -12.15 39.44
C MET A 398 -12.41 -11.63 38.87
N PRO A 399 -13.31 -11.09 39.71
CA PRO A 399 -14.62 -10.63 39.26
C PRO A 399 -14.52 -9.30 38.48
N ASP A 400 -15.56 -8.96 37.75
CA ASP A 400 -15.67 -7.63 37.13
C ASP A 400 -15.94 -6.58 38.22
N MET A 401 -14.90 -5.84 38.59
CA MET A 401 -14.91 -4.90 39.73
C MET A 401 -15.59 -3.55 39.42
N GLY A 402 -16.07 -3.35 38.20
CA GLY A 402 -16.80 -2.12 37.81
C GLY A 402 -15.94 -0.85 37.76
N LEU A 403 -14.64 -0.98 37.48
CA LEU A 403 -13.74 0.17 37.42
C LEU A 403 -14.13 1.15 36.32
N LYS A 404 -14.00 2.45 36.62
CA LYS A 404 -14.03 3.49 35.57
C LYS A 404 -12.78 3.36 34.70
N ALA A 405 -12.92 3.59 33.40
CA ALA A 405 -11.82 3.45 32.44
C ALA A 405 -10.56 4.27 32.82
N LYS A 406 -10.74 5.47 33.38
CA LYS A 406 -9.63 6.32 33.86
C LYS A 406 -8.90 5.71 35.05
N ASP A 407 -9.62 5.05 35.94
CA ASP A 407 -9.05 4.46 37.14
C ASP A 407 -8.28 3.17 36.77
N ALA A 408 -8.84 2.36 35.87
CA ALA A 408 -8.17 1.17 35.35
C ALA A 408 -6.84 1.52 34.66
N ALA A 409 -6.79 2.61 33.89
CA ALA A 409 -5.56 3.08 33.27
C ALA A 409 -4.51 3.53 34.30
N ALA A 410 -4.93 4.28 35.33
CA ALA A 410 -4.02 4.71 36.40
C ALA A 410 -3.42 3.53 37.18
N ILE A 411 -4.24 2.51 37.47
CA ILE A 411 -3.80 1.28 38.14
C ILE A 411 -2.85 0.49 37.23
N ALA A 412 -3.16 0.35 35.94
CA ALA A 412 -2.29 -0.33 34.98
C ALA A 412 -0.90 0.31 34.90
N SER A 413 -0.83 1.64 34.88
CA SER A 413 0.46 2.37 34.92
C SER A 413 1.24 2.13 36.21
N TYR A 414 0.58 1.92 37.36
CA TYR A 414 1.27 1.52 38.59
C TYR A 414 1.85 0.11 38.51
N LEU A 415 1.05 -0.84 38.02
CA LEU A 415 1.49 -2.24 37.89
C LEU A 415 2.66 -2.39 36.93
N GLU A 416 2.73 -1.57 35.87
CA GLU A 416 3.86 -1.54 34.94
C GLU A 416 5.20 -1.23 35.65
N THR A 417 5.17 -0.40 36.70
CA THR A 417 6.39 -0.04 37.46
C THR A 417 6.92 -1.13 38.38
N LEU A 418 6.17 -2.22 38.56
CA LEU A 418 6.54 -3.33 39.45
C LEU A 418 7.41 -4.34 38.70
N HIS A 419 8.72 -4.08 38.64
CA HIS A 419 9.74 -4.95 38.04
C HIS A 419 10.25 -6.04 38.99
#